data_AF-A0A956N4G8-F1
#
_entry.id   AF-A0A956N4G8-F1
#
_cell.length_a   1.000
_cell.length_b   1.000
_cell.length_c   1.000
_cell.angle_alpha   90.00
_cell.angle_beta   90.00
_cell.angle_gamma   90.00
#
_symmetry.space_group_name_H-M   'P 1'
#
loop_
_entity.id
_entity.type
_entity.pdbx_description
1 polymer ?
#
loop_
_entity_poly.entity_id
_entity_poly.type
_entity_poly.pdbx_seq_one_letter_code
_entity_poly.pdbx_strand_id
1 'polypeptide(L)'
;FPHETWRHVLDSYKEMARCAWIGFHEFNCCAFSPLPNTEAFFELQETRGLQPTDPYYYSLFGYMDITDYRSWHPRWGHLRLRTMIYGAYAIFYGLSYLLRPWRLVAETWAYGTHRSQGKLGKLIRGLLRNWKLTSSARKSIPTS
;
A
#
# COMPACT_ATOMS: atom_id res chain seq x y z
N PHE A 1 -9.69 -14.36 0.28
CA PHE A 1 -10.85 -13.88 1.05
C PHE A 1 -11.97 -14.95 1.04
N PRO A 2 -13.12 -14.84 1.72
CA PRO A 2 -13.33 -15.10 3.16
C PRO A 2 -12.95 -16.52 3.65
N HIS A 3 -12.62 -17.43 2.73
CA HIS A 3 -12.06 -18.76 3.01
C HIS A 3 -10.52 -18.75 3.03
N GLU A 4 -9.91 -17.57 3.16
CA GLU A 4 -8.46 -17.43 3.08
C GLU A 4 -7.80 -18.07 4.29
N THR A 5 -6.77 -18.87 4.04
CA THR A 5 -6.01 -19.56 5.08
C THR A 5 -4.58 -19.03 5.10
N TRP A 6 -3.87 -19.31 6.19
CA TRP A 6 -2.45 -18.99 6.30
C TRP A 6 -1.59 -19.60 5.20
N ARG A 7 -2.02 -20.73 4.60
CA ARG A 7 -1.32 -21.34 3.47
C ARG A 7 -1.30 -20.40 2.26
N HIS A 8 -2.45 -19.83 1.89
CA HIS A 8 -2.55 -18.88 0.77
C HIS A 8 -1.68 -17.63 0.98
N VAL A 9 -1.55 -17.19 2.23
CA VAL A 9 -0.69 -16.06 2.60
C VAL A 9 0.78 -16.43 2.39
N LEU A 10 1.19 -17.60 2.87
CA LEU A 10 2.57 -18.09 2.72
C LEU A 10 2.92 -18.34 1.24
N ASP A 11 1.97 -18.84 0.46
CA ASP A 11 2.13 -19.02 -0.98
C ASP A 11 2.30 -17.65 -1.68
N SER A 12 1.50 -16.65 -1.28
CA SER A 12 1.67 -15.28 -1.76
C SER A 12 3.06 -14.72 -1.43
N TYR A 13 3.56 -14.95 -0.21
CA TYR A 13 4.91 -14.52 0.18
C TYR A 13 6.01 -15.24 -0.59
N LYS A 14 5.83 -16.53 -0.89
CA LYS A 14 6.73 -17.29 -1.76
C LYS A 14 6.82 -16.67 -3.15
N GLU A 15 5.67 -16.36 -3.75
CA GLU A 15 5.65 -15.73 -5.07
C GLU A 15 6.26 -14.33 -5.05
N MET A 16 6.03 -13.54 -4.00
CA MET A 16 6.71 -12.25 -3.82
C MET A 16 8.23 -12.40 -3.72
N ALA A 17 8.72 -13.36 -2.93
CA ALA A 17 10.15 -13.64 -2.83
C ALA A 17 10.74 -14.08 -4.17
N ARG A 18 9.98 -14.87 -4.96
CA ARG A 18 10.36 -15.27 -6.32
C ARG A 18 10.44 -14.08 -7.27
N CYS A 19 9.47 -13.16 -7.24
CA CYS A 19 9.50 -11.93 -8.02
C CYS A 19 10.70 -11.04 -7.65
N ALA A 20 11.01 -10.92 -6.35
CA ALA A 20 12.21 -10.23 -5.87
C ALA A 20 13.49 -10.89 -6.43
N TRP A 21 13.55 -12.22 -6.44
CA TRP A 21 14.68 -12.98 -6.97
C TRP A 21 14.89 -12.77 -8.48
N ILE A 22 13.82 -12.84 -9.26
CA ILE A 22 13.83 -12.57 -10.71
C ILE A 22 14.34 -11.14 -10.97
N GLY A 23 14.04 -10.21 -10.06
CA GLY A 23 14.50 -8.83 -10.10
C GLY A 23 13.42 -7.85 -10.49
N PHE A 24 12.17 -8.08 -10.06
CA PHE A 24 11.12 -7.07 -10.17
C PHE A 24 11.54 -5.78 -9.44
N HIS A 25 11.05 -4.64 -9.91
CA HIS A 25 11.38 -3.32 -9.34
C HIS A 25 10.38 -2.86 -8.30
N GLU A 26 9.09 -3.09 -8.56
CA GLU A 26 8.00 -2.71 -7.66
C GLU A 26 7.04 -3.89 -7.55
N PHE A 27 6.42 -4.02 -6.38
CA PHE A 27 5.30 -4.91 -6.14
C PHE A 27 4.22 -4.13 -5.40
N ASN A 28 2.95 -4.46 -5.66
CA ASN A 28 1.82 -3.85 -4.96
C ASN A 28 0.99 -4.93 -4.24
N CYS A 29 0.97 -4.85 -2.91
CA CYS A 29 0.08 -5.61 -2.05
C CYS A 29 -1.01 -4.68 -1.51
N CYS A 30 -2.27 -4.94 -1.85
CA CYS A 30 -3.42 -4.20 -1.33
C CYS A 30 -4.32 -5.11 -0.50
N ALA A 31 -5.06 -4.52 0.44
CA ALA A 31 -6.12 -5.24 1.13
C ALA A 31 -7.30 -5.51 0.19
N PHE A 32 -8.03 -6.59 0.47
CA PHE A 32 -9.28 -6.87 -0.22
C PHE A 32 -10.31 -5.77 0.07
N SER A 33 -10.96 -5.28 -0.99
CA SER A 33 -12.04 -4.31 -0.92
C SER A 33 -13.25 -4.85 -1.67
N PRO A 34 -14.41 -5.03 -1.02
CA PRO A 34 -15.59 -5.58 -1.66
C PRO A 34 -16.19 -4.52 -2.58
N LEU A 35 -16.00 -4.69 -3.88
CA LEU A 35 -16.57 -3.79 -4.88
C LEU A 35 -18.09 -3.96 -4.96
N PRO A 36 -18.86 -2.88 -5.18
CA PRO A 36 -20.31 -2.96 -5.26
C PRO A 36 -20.74 -3.90 -6.40
N ASN A 37 -21.86 -4.59 -6.21
CA ASN A 37 -22.44 -5.54 -7.18
C ASN A 37 -21.53 -6.74 -7.52
N THR A 38 -20.57 -7.09 -6.67
CA THR A 38 -19.78 -8.32 -6.81
C THR A 38 -20.32 -9.42 -5.89
N GLU A 39 -20.03 -10.69 -6.23
CA GLU A 39 -20.41 -11.84 -5.39
C GLU A 39 -19.93 -11.69 -3.94
N ALA A 40 -18.68 -11.22 -3.75
CA ALA A 40 -18.13 -10.99 -2.43
C ALA A 40 -18.82 -9.85 -1.66
N PHE A 41 -19.39 -8.86 -2.37
CA PHE A 41 -20.21 -7.82 -1.75
C PHE A 41 -21.54 -8.38 -1.26
N PHE A 42 -22.22 -9.18 -2.08
CA PHE A 42 -23.48 -9.82 -1.68
C PHE A 42 -23.26 -10.79 -0.51
N GLU A 43 -22.17 -11.57 -0.53
CA GLU A 43 -21.80 -12.45 0.57
C GLU A 43 -21.58 -11.66 1.87
N LEU A 44 -20.91 -10.49 1.81
CA LEU A 44 -20.73 -9.63 2.99
C LEU A 44 -22.01 -8.91 3.42
N GLN A 45 -22.92 -8.62 2.49
CA GLN A 45 -24.23 -8.05 2.79
C GLN A 45 -25.07 -9.06 3.58
N GLU A 46 -25.09 -10.33 3.16
CA GLU A 46 -25.82 -11.40 3.83
C GLU A 46 -25.17 -11.82 5.16
N THR A 47 -23.85 -11.98 5.19
CA THR A 47 -23.15 -12.52 6.37
C THR A 47 -22.81 -11.48 7.43
N ARG A 48 -22.65 -10.21 7.05
CA ARG A 48 -22.18 -9.14 7.95
C ARG A 48 -23.04 -7.88 7.93
N GLY A 49 -24.17 -7.88 7.22
CA GLY A 49 -25.05 -6.73 7.13
C GLY A 49 -24.38 -5.52 6.48
N LEU A 50 -23.43 -5.74 5.57
CA LEU A 50 -22.77 -4.66 4.85
C LEU A 50 -23.81 -3.86 4.06
N GLN A 51 -23.93 -2.56 4.37
CA GLN A 51 -24.85 -1.66 3.69
C GLN A 51 -24.08 -0.70 2.77
N PRO A 52 -24.55 -0.45 1.54
CA PRO A 52 -23.93 0.48 0.59
C PRO A 52 -24.19 1.94 0.99
N THR A 53 -23.65 2.34 2.14
CA THR A 53 -23.73 3.70 2.71
C THR A 53 -22.46 4.49 2.41
N ASP A 54 -22.47 5.80 2.61
CA ASP A 54 -21.29 6.66 2.37
C ASP A 54 -20.00 6.14 3.05
N PRO A 55 -20.01 5.69 4.33
CA PRO A 55 -18.80 5.13 4.95
C PRO A 55 -18.25 3.89 4.25
N TYR A 56 -19.10 3.09 3.60
CA TYR A 56 -18.67 1.97 2.79
C TYR A 56 -17.96 2.47 1.52
N TYR A 57 -18.56 3.42 0.79
CA TYR A 57 -17.94 3.99 -0.40
C TYR A 57 -16.62 4.69 -0.11
N TYR A 58 -16.50 5.40 1.02
CA TYR A 58 -15.22 5.95 1.48
C TYR A 58 -14.18 4.86 1.74
N SER A 59 -14.59 3.74 2.36
CA SER A 59 -13.66 2.64 2.63
C SER A 59 -13.14 1.94 1.38
N LEU A 60 -13.84 2.07 0.24
CA LEU A 60 -13.35 1.56 -1.05
C LEU A 60 -12.07 2.27 -1.51
N PHE A 61 -11.85 3.53 -1.11
CA PHE A 61 -10.64 4.27 -1.45
C PHE A 61 -9.45 3.91 -0.55
N GLY A 62 -9.70 3.41 0.66
CA GLY A 62 -8.68 3.03 1.63
C GLY A 62 -7.94 1.71 1.33
N TYR A 63 -8.36 0.94 0.32
CA TYR A 63 -7.80 -0.39 0.04
C TYR A 63 -6.29 -0.41 -0.30
N MET A 64 -5.77 0.71 -0.81
CA MET A 64 -4.34 0.92 -1.08
C MET A 64 -3.65 1.77 0.00
N ASP A 65 -4.41 2.31 0.95
CA ASP A 65 -3.85 3.12 2.01
C ASP A 65 -3.18 2.20 3.02
N ILE A 66 -1.85 2.29 3.10
CA ILE A 66 -1.03 1.52 4.05
C ILE A 66 -1.36 1.82 5.51
N THR A 67 -2.03 2.93 5.80
CA THR A 67 -2.37 3.38 7.16
C THR A 67 -3.78 2.99 7.60
N ASP A 68 -4.73 2.88 6.67
CA ASP A 68 -6.15 2.64 6.98
C ASP A 68 -6.71 1.41 6.25
N TYR A 69 -6.33 0.21 6.74
CA TYR A 69 -6.83 -1.05 6.19
C TYR A 69 -8.10 -1.53 6.90
N ARG A 70 -9.19 -1.64 6.14
CA ARG A 70 -10.42 -2.30 6.59
C ARG A 70 -10.39 -3.78 6.26
N SER A 71 -10.29 -4.63 7.28
CA SER A 71 -10.40 -6.07 7.13
C SER A 71 -11.87 -6.48 7.04
N TRP A 72 -12.26 -7.06 5.92
CA TRP A 72 -13.59 -7.63 5.74
C TRP A 72 -13.64 -9.13 6.10
N HIS A 73 -12.49 -9.73 6.43
CA HIS A 73 -12.32 -11.16 6.67
C HIS A 73 -12.99 -11.64 7.98
N PRO A 74 -13.59 -12.85 8.02
CA PRO A 74 -14.30 -13.31 9.19
C PRO A 74 -13.44 -13.51 10.44
N ARG A 75 -12.19 -13.94 10.25
CA ARG A 75 -11.27 -14.36 11.33
C ARG A 75 -10.09 -13.42 11.58
N TRP A 76 -9.87 -12.46 10.68
CA TRP A 76 -8.69 -11.58 10.73
C TRP A 76 -9.15 -10.15 10.94
N GLY A 77 -8.72 -9.57 12.06
CA GLY A 77 -8.93 -8.15 12.33
C GLY A 77 -7.92 -7.26 11.60
N HIS A 78 -8.20 -5.96 11.62
CA HIS A 78 -7.45 -4.92 10.93
C HIS A 78 -5.93 -4.98 11.17
N LEU A 79 -5.51 -5.15 12.42
CA LEU A 79 -4.08 -5.19 12.78
C LEU A 79 -3.35 -6.38 12.15
N ARG A 80 -3.99 -7.55 12.10
CA ARG A 80 -3.38 -8.76 11.52
C ARG A 80 -3.21 -8.62 10.02
N LEU A 81 -4.22 -8.10 9.33
CA LEU A 81 -4.14 -7.84 7.89
C LEU A 81 -3.01 -6.84 7.58
N ARG A 82 -2.91 -5.77 8.40
CA ARG A 82 -1.86 -4.76 8.27
C ARG A 82 -0.46 -5.36 8.48
N THR A 83 -0.24 -6.17 9.51
CA THR A 83 1.07 -6.81 9.74
C THR A 83 1.44 -7.77 8.62
N MET A 84 0.47 -8.45 8.02
CA MET A 84 0.71 -9.32 6.88
C MET A 84 1.13 -8.53 5.64
N ILE A 85 0.44 -7.43 5.32
CA ILE A 85 0.82 -6.56 4.19
C ILE A 85 2.20 -5.95 4.41
N TYR A 86 2.52 -5.48 5.62
CA TYR A 86 3.88 -5.03 5.93
C TYR A 86 4.91 -6.14 5.83
N GLY A 87 4.59 -7.36 6.26
CA GLY A 87 5.45 -8.53 6.13
C GLY A 87 5.75 -8.86 4.66
N ALA A 88 4.74 -8.82 3.79
CA ALA A 88 4.90 -8.97 2.35
C ALA A 88 5.89 -7.96 1.77
N TYR A 89 5.71 -6.68 2.08
CA TYR A 89 6.63 -5.61 1.63
C TYR A 89 8.04 -5.79 2.20
N ALA A 90 8.17 -6.16 3.49
CA ALA A 90 9.45 -6.39 4.12
C ALA A 90 10.22 -7.55 3.48
N ILE A 91 9.52 -8.64 3.13
CA ILE A 91 10.11 -9.78 2.41
C ILE A 91 10.54 -9.34 1.01
N PHE A 92 9.64 -8.74 0.23
CA PHE A 92 9.95 -8.35 -1.15
C PHE A 92 11.12 -7.36 -1.23
N TYR A 93 11.07 -6.27 -0.48
CA TYR A 93 12.12 -5.26 -0.49
C TYR A 93 13.38 -5.73 0.22
N GLY A 94 13.25 -6.47 1.33
CA GLY A 94 14.38 -7.07 2.03
C GLY A 94 15.19 -8.00 1.12
N LEU A 95 14.54 -8.94 0.43
CA LEU A 95 15.21 -9.80 -0.55
C LEU A 95 15.73 -9.02 -1.75
N SER A 96 14.96 -8.07 -2.29
CA SER A 96 15.40 -7.26 -3.43
C SER A 96 16.68 -6.49 -3.15
N TYR A 97 16.82 -5.93 -1.94
CA TYR A 97 18.01 -5.20 -1.53
C TYR A 97 19.19 -6.10 -1.16
N LEU A 98 18.93 -7.26 -0.53
CA LEU A 98 19.98 -8.24 -0.23
C LEU A 98 20.58 -8.84 -1.52
N LEU A 99 19.75 -9.15 -2.51
CA LEU A 99 20.19 -9.79 -3.76
C LEU A 99 20.85 -8.80 -4.73
N ARG A 100 20.45 -7.52 -4.71
CA ARG A 100 20.96 -6.50 -5.64
C ARG A 100 21.20 -5.17 -4.90
N PRO A 101 22.18 -5.11 -3.98
CA PRO A 101 22.47 -3.91 -3.20
C PRO A 101 22.89 -2.71 -4.08
N TRP A 102 23.42 -2.98 -5.28
CA TRP A 102 23.72 -1.94 -6.26
C TRP A 102 22.48 -1.13 -6.67
N ARG A 103 21.25 -1.62 -6.49
CA ARG A 103 20.01 -0.87 -6.78
C ARG A 103 19.82 0.33 -5.86
N LEU A 104 20.14 0.18 -4.57
CA LEU A 104 20.11 1.32 -3.64
C LEU A 104 21.13 2.37 -4.06
N VAL A 105 22.31 1.93 -4.49
CA VAL A 105 23.37 2.83 -4.97
C VAL A 105 22.97 3.48 -6.29
N ALA A 106 22.36 2.74 -7.22
CA ALA A 106 21.88 3.28 -8.49
C ALA A 106 20.73 4.29 -8.30
N GLU A 107 19.81 4.04 -7.38
CA GLU A 107 18.71 4.98 -7.07
C GLU A 107 19.19 6.23 -6.34
N THR A 108 20.14 6.10 -5.41
CA THR A 108 20.76 7.24 -4.71
C THR A 108 21.72 8.02 -5.63
N TRP A 109 22.42 7.35 -6.54
CA TRP A 109 23.25 7.99 -7.57
C TRP A 109 22.39 8.71 -8.62
N ALA A 110 21.29 8.09 -9.05
CA ALA A 110 20.31 8.70 -9.96
C ALA A 110 19.61 9.92 -9.33
N TYR A 111 19.44 9.93 -8.00
CA TYR A 111 19.00 11.11 -7.26
C TYR A 111 20.00 12.27 -7.36
N GLY A 112 21.31 11.98 -7.28
CA GLY A 112 22.38 12.97 -7.46
C GLY A 112 22.55 13.49 -8.89
N THR A 113 22.11 12.74 -9.91
CA THR A 113 22.31 13.07 -11.34
C THR A 113 21.07 13.65 -12.05
N HIS A 114 20.04 14.09 -11.31
CA HIS A 114 18.86 14.82 -11.84
C HIS A 114 18.01 14.10 -12.92
N ARG A 115 18.21 12.81 -13.20
CA ARG A 115 17.41 12.01 -14.17
C ARG A 115 16.35 11.11 -13.50
N SER A 116 15.62 11.61 -12.51
CA SER A 116 14.65 10.81 -11.74
C SER A 116 13.32 10.55 -12.48
N GLN A 117 13.11 9.32 -12.96
CA GLN A 117 11.83 8.77 -13.41
C GLN A 117 11.01 8.03 -12.30
N GLY A 118 11.59 7.81 -11.12
CA GLY A 118 10.95 7.02 -10.04
C GLY A 118 9.80 7.73 -9.30
N LYS A 119 8.74 6.98 -8.98
CA LYS A 119 7.52 7.46 -8.26
C LYS A 119 7.84 8.08 -6.90
N LEU A 120 8.81 7.54 -6.16
CA LEU A 120 9.31 8.07 -4.90
C LEU A 120 9.92 9.48 -5.04
N GLY A 121 10.69 9.72 -6.11
CA GLY A 121 11.27 11.03 -6.38
C GLY A 121 10.23 12.09 -6.77
N LYS A 122 9.10 11.67 -7.36
CA LYS A 122 7.94 12.56 -7.57
C LYS A 122 7.22 12.84 -6.25
N LEU A 123 7.07 11.83 -5.38
CA LEU A 123 6.46 11.98 -4.05
C LEU A 123 7.27 12.92 -3.15
N ILE A 124 8.59 12.74 -3.04
CA ILE A 124 9.46 13.60 -2.22
C ILE A 124 9.46 15.03 -2.75
N ARG A 125 9.54 15.23 -4.08
CA ARG A 125 9.40 16.57 -4.68
C ARG A 125 8.02 17.16 -4.44
N GLY A 126 6.97 16.35 -4.50
CA GLY A 126 5.60 16.75 -4.19
C GLY A 126 5.46 17.21 -2.74
N LEU A 127 5.98 16.44 -1.79
CA LEU A 127 6.00 16.76 -0.36
C LEU A 127 6.78 18.04 -0.07
N LEU A 128 7.99 18.18 -0.63
CA LEU A 128 8.81 19.39 -0.46
C LEU A 128 8.17 20.63 -1.10
N ARG A 129 7.54 20.48 -2.27
CA ARG A 129 6.80 21.57 -2.92
C ARG A 129 5.57 21.96 -2.10
N ASN A 130 4.80 20.99 -1.63
CA ASN A 130 3.63 21.24 -0.81
C ASN A 130 4.02 21.92 0.51
N TRP A 131 5.08 21.46 1.18
CA TRP A 131 5.58 22.07 2.41
C TRP A 131 6.02 23.53 2.20
N LYS A 132 6.70 23.84 1.09
CA LYS A 132 7.01 25.22 0.72
C LYS A 132 5.75 26.07 0.51
N LEU A 133 4.74 25.55 -0.17
CA LEU A 133 3.47 26.25 -0.37
C LEU A 133 2.70 26.47 0.95
N THR A 134 2.69 25.49 1.86
CA THR A 134 2.06 25.63 3.19
C THR A 134 2.80 26.64 4.06
N SER A 135 4.14 26.67 3.98
CA SER A 135 4.95 27.65 4.70
C SER A 135 4.80 29.07 4.16
N SER A 136 4.54 29.22 2.86
CA SER A 136 4.26 30.51 2.22
C SER A 136 2.84 31.00 2.51
N ALA A 137 1.85 30.11 2.58
CA ALA A 137 0.46 30.44 2.95
C ALA A 137 0.30 30.83 4.43
N ARG A 138 1.19 30.33 5.32
CA ARG A 138 1.19 30.71 6.74
C ARG A 138 1.75 32.13 6.98
N LYS A 139 2.52 32.69 6.06
CA LYS A 139 3.06 34.07 6.14
C LYS A 139 2.10 35.15 5.66
N SER A 140 0.97 34.80 5.04
CA SER A 140 0.01 35.76 4.48
C SER A 140 -1.27 35.92 5.32
N ILE A 141 -1.32 35.42 6.56
CA ILE A 141 -2.43 35.64 7.48
C ILE A 141 -2.01 36.75 8.45
N PRO A 142 -2.48 38.00 8.29
CA PRO A 142 -2.28 39.03 9.30
C PRO A 142 -3.14 38.66 10.50
N THR A 143 -2.50 38.40 11.64
CA THR A 143 -3.16 38.34 12.94
C THR A 143 -3.64 39.75 13.27
N SER A 144 -4.96 39.95 13.20
CA SER A 144 -5.69 41.10 13.74
C SER A 144 -5.62 41.14 15.26
#